data_AF-A0A535SLF8-F1
#
_entry.id   AF-A0A535SLF8-F1
#
_cell.length_a   1.000
_cell.length_b   1.000
_cell.length_c   1.000
_cell.angle_alpha   90.00
_cell.angle_beta   90.00
_cell.angle_gamma   90.00
#
_symmetry.space_group_name_H-M   'P 1'
#
loop_
_entity.id
_entity.type
_entity.pdbx_description
1 polymer ?
#
loop_
_entity_poly.entity_id
_entity_poly.type
_entity_poly.pdbx_seq_one_letter_code
_entity_poly.pdbx_strand_id
1 'polypeptide(L)' 'MTARSSKNNTTTQATVRVWLTTPDQTNLLTRQPDIAWTRNGKASGLTILVDEQQSYQQMVGVGASFTDSSA' A
#
# COMPACT_ATOMS: atom_id res chain seq x y z
N MET A 1 -36.23 -29.65 -2.71
CA MET A 1 -35.82 -28.53 -3.59
C MET A 1 -34.67 -27.80 -2.92
N THR A 2 -33.50 -28.43 -2.89
CA THR A 2 -32.34 -28.17 -3.77
C THR A 2 -31.51 -26.99 -3.26
N ALA A 3 -30.46 -27.33 -2.51
CA ALA A 3 -29.38 -26.43 -2.13
C ALA A 3 -28.77 -25.78 -3.39
N ARG A 4 -28.63 -24.45 -3.38
CA ARG A 4 -27.88 -23.75 -4.42
C ARG A 4 -26.40 -23.91 -4.15
N SER A 5 -25.77 -24.63 -5.08
CA SER A 5 -24.36 -24.90 -5.22
C SER A 5 -23.49 -23.64 -5.15
N SER A 6 -22.29 -23.86 -4.61
CA SER A 6 -21.11 -23.01 -4.53
C SER A 6 -20.89 -22.10 -5.75
N LYS A 7 -20.68 -20.81 -5.48
CA LYS A 7 -19.65 -20.04 -6.17
C LYS A 7 -18.58 -19.76 -5.12
N ASN A 8 -17.46 -20.46 -5.20
CA ASN A 8 -16.23 -20.04 -4.54
C ASN A 8 -15.87 -18.67 -5.13
N ASN A 9 -16.36 -17.60 -4.52
CA ASN A 9 -15.86 -16.25 -4.79
C ASN A 9 -14.47 -16.20 -4.19
N THR A 10 -13.47 -16.62 -4.96
CA THR A 10 -12.06 -16.34 -4.69
C THR A 10 -11.90 -14.83 -4.80
N THR A 11 -12.28 -14.14 -3.74
CA THR A 11 -12.02 -12.72 -3.59
C THR A 11 -10.54 -12.66 -3.32
N THR A 12 -9.73 -12.36 -4.33
CA THR A 12 -8.31 -12.08 -4.12
C THR A 12 -8.26 -10.96 -3.10
N GLN A 13 -7.86 -11.30 -1.87
CA GLN A 13 -7.74 -10.33 -0.79
C GLN A 13 -6.68 -9.34 -1.25
N ALA A 14 -7.07 -8.10 -1.50
CA ALA A 14 -6.10 -7.08 -1.87
C ALA A 14 -5.07 -6.97 -0.73
N THR A 15 -3.79 -6.89 -1.12
CA THR A 15 -2.69 -6.72 -0.17
C THR A 15 -2.02 -5.38 -0.42
N VAL A 16 -1.50 -4.80 0.65
CA VAL A 16 -0.73 -3.56 0.64
C VAL A 16 0.74 -3.93 0.70
N ARG A 17 1.51 -3.44 -0.28
CA ARG A 17 2.97 -3.59 -0.30
C ARG A 17 3.60 -2.46 0.51
N VAL A 18 4.64 -2.78 1.28
CA VAL A 18 5.26 -1.84 2.21
C VAL A 18 6.78 -1.80 1.98
N TRP A 19 7.33 -0.59 1.96
CA TRP A 19 8.77 -0.32 1.89
C TRP A 19 9.17 0.60 3.04
N LEU A 20 10.30 0.30 3.68
CA LEU A 20 10.78 1.02 4.86
C LEU A 20 12.22 1.50 4.67
N THR A 21 12.46 2.77 5.04
CA THR A 21 13.79 3.33 5.25
C THR A 21 13.83 3.93 6.65
N THR A 22 14.85 3.61 7.44
CA THR A 22 15.06 4.15 8.79
C THR A 22 16.34 4.99 8.85
N PRO A 23 16.38 6.04 9.69
CA PRO A 23 17.53 6.95 9.76
C PRO A 23 18.79 6.29 10.33
N ASP A 24 18.63 5.23 11.13
CA ASP A 24 19.71 4.40 11.64
C ASP A 24 20.26 3.40 10.60
N GLN A 25 19.74 3.45 9.37
CA GLN A 25 20.12 2.60 8.23
C GLN A 25 19.86 1.10 8.43
N THR A 26 19.13 0.70 9.49
CA THR A 26 18.76 -0.70 9.69
C THR A 26 17.83 -1.21 8.59
N ASN A 27 17.05 -0.31 7.98
CA ASN A 27 16.28 -0.56 6.76
C ASN A 27 16.63 0.53 5.74
N LEU A 28 17.00 0.12 4.53
CA LEU A 28 17.28 1.01 3.39
C LEU A 28 16.45 0.52 2.20
N LEU A 29 15.32 1.20 1.94
CA LEU A 29 14.33 0.82 0.94
C LEU A 29 13.95 -0.68 1.02
N THR A 30 13.86 -1.20 2.24
CA THR A 30 13.71 -2.63 2.48
C THR A 30 12.24 -3.02 2.31
N ARG A 31 11.97 -4.04 1.47
CA ARG A 31 10.62 -4.59 1.30
C ARG A 31 10.19 -5.30 2.58
N GLN A 32 9.01 -4.93 3.07
CA GLN A 32 8.39 -5.53 4.26
C GLN A 32 7.33 -6.56 3.84
N PRO A 33 6.87 -7.41 4.76
CA PRO A 33 5.74 -8.30 4.50
C PRO A 33 4.51 -7.52 4.04
N ASP A 34 3.80 -8.06 3.04
CA ASP A 34 2.56 -7.45 2.57
C ASP A 34 1.47 -7.54 3.64
N ILE A 35 0.65 -6.51 3.77
CA ILE A 35 -0.45 -6.44 4.75
C ILE A 35 -1.76 -6.75 4.03
N ALA A 36 -2.52 -7.72 4.53
CA ALA A 36 -3.82 -8.07 3.98
C ALA A 36 -4.94 -7.25 4.63
N TRP A 37 -5.91 -6.78 3.84
CA TRP A 37 -7.09 -6.08 4.39
C TRP A 37 -7.93 -6.99 5.25
N THR A 38 -8.25 -6.58 6.47
CA THR A 38 -9.21 -7.32 7.32
C THR A 38 -10.60 -6.72 7.20
N ARG A 39 -11.60 -7.54 6.84
CA ARG A 39 -13.01 -7.12 6.87
C ARG A 39 -13.50 -7.04 8.31
N ASN A 40 -14.23 -5.98 8.66
CA ASN A 40 -14.84 -5.78 9.98
C ASN A 40 -13.83 -5.75 11.16
N GLY A 41 -12.55 -5.50 10.89
CA GLY A 41 -11.58 -5.22 11.94
C GLY A 41 -11.91 -3.88 12.59
N LYS A 42 -11.99 -3.83 13.92
CA LYS A 42 -11.99 -2.54 14.63
C LYS A 42 -10.63 -1.90 14.40
N ALA A 43 -10.60 -0.65 13.97
CA ALA A 43 -9.35 0.09 13.92
C ALA A 43 -8.76 0.17 15.34
N SER A 44 -7.51 -0.22 15.49
CA SER A 44 -6.77 -0.10 16.74
C SER A 44 -5.82 1.09 16.63
N GLY A 45 -6.05 2.12 17.44
CA GLY A 45 -5.21 3.32 17.45
C GLY A 45 -5.64 4.39 16.42
N LEU A 46 -4.68 5.21 16.00
CA LEU A 46 -4.90 6.30 15.05
C LEU A 46 -5.30 5.74 13.68
N THR A 47 -6.40 6.26 13.14
CA THR A 47 -6.88 5.91 11.80
C THR A 47 -6.72 7.11 10.88
N ILE A 48 -6.04 6.92 9.76
CA ILE A 48 -5.91 7.92 8.69
C ILE A 48 -6.89 7.54 7.59
N LEU A 49 -7.83 8.44 7.27
CA LEU A 49 -8.81 8.26 6.21
C LEU A 49 -8.36 9.01 4.96
N VAL A 50 -8.47 8.36 3.80
CA VAL A 50 -8.24 8.98 2.50
C VAL A 50 -9.60 9.36 1.92
N ASP A 51 -9.81 10.65 1.66
CA ASP A 51 -10.98 11.14 0.93
C ASP A 51 -10.63 11.33 -0.54
N GLU A 52 -11.15 10.44 -1.39
CA GLU A 52 -10.90 10.46 -2.83
C GLU A 52 -11.66 11.59 -3.57
N GLN A 53 -12.59 12.29 -2.92
CA GLN A 53 -13.31 13.43 -3.50
C GLN A 53 -12.54 14.74 -3.35
N GLN A 54 -11.57 14.79 -2.44
CA GLN A 54 -10.70 15.94 -2.23
C GLN A 54 -9.46 15.84 -3.12
N SER A 55 -9.42 16.64 -4.19
CA SER A 55 -8.28 16.68 -5.12
C SER A 55 -7.35 17.87 -4.86
N TYR A 56 -6.05 17.67 -5.13
CA TYR A 56 -5.02 18.71 -5.10
C TYR A 56 -4.23 18.72 -6.42
N GLN A 57 -2.96 19.15 -6.39
CA GLN A 57 -2.11 19.22 -7.58
C GLN A 57 -1.83 17.82 -8.16
N GLN A 58 -1.74 17.77 -9.49
CA GLN A 58 -1.28 16.58 -10.20
C GLN A 58 0.24 16.45 -10.10
N MET A 59 0.72 15.21 -9.86
CA MET A 59 2.14 14.89 -9.86
C MET A 59 2.63 14.65 -11.29
N VAL A 60 3.71 15.34 -11.70
CA VAL A 60 4.40 15.07 -12.97
C VAL A 60 5.39 13.92 -12.81
N GLY A 61 6.21 13.96 -11.76
CA GLY A 61 7.20 12.92 -11.47
C GLY A 61 8.22 13.35 -10.42
N VAL A 62 9.13 12.44 -10.09
CA VAL A 62 10.30 12.66 -9.23
C VAL A 62 11.53 12.07 -9.93
N GLY A 63 12.71 12.65 -9.72
CA GLY A 63 13.93 12.21 -10.39
C GLY A 63 15.21 12.76 -9.76
N ALA A 64 16.33 12.55 -10.45
CA ALA A 64 17.64 13.06 -10.10
C ALA A 64 18.32 13.61 -11.36
N SER A 65 19.34 14.46 -11.18
CA SER A 65 20.13 15.01 -12.28
C SER A 65 21.28 14.07 -12.65
N PHE A 66 21.53 13.91 -13.95
CA PHE A 66 22.77 13.33 -14.44
C PHE A 66 23.73 14.46 -14.84
N THR A 67 24.82 14.61 -14.08
CA THR A 67 25.84 15.65 -14.25
C THR A 67 27.23 15.01 -14.32
N ASP A 68 28.23 15.73 -14.84
CA ASP A 68 29.61 15.23 -14.93
C ASP A 68 30.17 14.78 -13.57
N SER A 69 29.75 15.42 -12.47
CA SER A 69 30.16 15.07 -11.11
C SER A 69 29.52 13.80 -10.54
N SER A 70 28.50 13.24 -11.21
CA SER A 70 27.73 12.08 -10.75
C SER A 70 28.09 10.77 -11.46
N ALA A 71 28.95 10.84 -12.49
CA ALA A 71 29.41 9.71 -13.29
C ALA A 71 30.61 8.98 -12.67
#